data_AF-A0AAQ0QB12-F1
#
_entry.id   AF-A0AAQ0QB12-F1
#
_cell.length_a   1.000
_cell.length_b   1.000
_cell.length_c   1.000
_cell.angle_alpha   90.00
_cell.angle_beta   90.00
_cell.angle_gamma   90.00
#
_symmetry.space_group_name_H-M   'P 1'
#
loop_
_entity.id
_entity.type
_entity.pdbx_description
1 polymer ?
#
loop_
_entity_poly.entity_id
_entity_poly.type
_entity_poly.pdbx_seq_one_letter_code
_entity_poly.pdbx_strand_id
1 'polypeptide(L)'
;MKFVQIHTLAVDDKTAEVTIKGPTSPMLAAQAVTKSDDFKKIPMTGLYELETEDKELFTTMLHADIDPRRIPIYCIELMFKHYVVIGDLGTDTLPILIDLGDSIPTVAPVYQEFPWIKVPAVDDIVAALKDVDSFKNRETYRKLVDCVCDKWFLHRGRGKIMIARKAKDIDVTRWWYHLKPGQKRTIMKSYSK
;
A
#
# COMPACT_ATOMS: atom_id res chain seq x y z
N MET A 1 -3.03 -19.43 7.89
CA MET A 1 -2.10 -18.50 7.20
C MET A 1 -2.78 -17.14 7.12
N LYS A 2 -2.04 -16.02 7.24
CA LYS A 2 -2.61 -14.66 7.21
C LYS A 2 -1.60 -13.63 6.71
N PHE A 3 -2.07 -12.58 6.06
CA PHE A 3 -1.23 -11.42 5.76
C PHE A 3 -1.20 -10.46 6.95
N VAL A 4 0.01 -10.19 7.46
CA VAL A 4 0.24 -9.27 8.57
C VAL A 4 0.83 -7.97 8.05
N GLN A 5 0.26 -6.86 8.49
CA GLN A 5 0.71 -5.53 8.11
C GLN A 5 2.13 -5.27 8.61
N ILE A 6 3.07 -5.03 7.69
CA ILE A 6 4.48 -4.72 8.01
C ILE A 6 4.86 -3.27 7.69
N HIS A 7 3.86 -2.41 7.46
CA HIS A 7 4.07 -1.04 7.08
C HIS A 7 3.35 -0.04 7.98
N THR A 8 3.79 1.21 7.87
CA THR A 8 3.14 2.37 8.45
C THR A 8 2.93 3.43 7.37
N LEU A 9 1.85 4.21 7.49
CA LEU A 9 1.60 5.37 6.65
C LEU A 9 2.30 6.58 7.26
N ALA A 10 3.08 7.29 6.46
CA ALA A 10 3.71 8.55 6.84
C ALA A 10 3.20 9.65 5.92
N VAL A 11 2.85 10.80 6.49
CA VAL A 11 2.37 11.97 5.73
C VAL A 11 3.41 13.08 5.77
N ASP A 12 3.67 13.69 4.63
CA ASP A 12 4.52 14.87 4.52
C ASP A 12 3.75 16.11 5.00
N ASP A 13 4.25 16.78 6.03
CA ASP A 13 3.58 17.92 6.68
C ASP A 13 3.43 19.16 5.79
N LYS A 14 4.16 19.24 4.67
CA LYS A 14 4.15 20.39 3.76
C LYS A 14 3.25 20.19 2.54
N THR A 15 3.04 18.95 2.14
CA THR A 15 2.35 18.60 0.89
C THR A 15 1.14 17.69 1.11
N ALA A 16 0.98 17.17 2.34
CA ALA A 16 0.05 16.12 2.72
C ALA A 16 0.15 14.88 1.83
N GLU A 17 1.33 14.63 1.25
CA GLU A 17 1.60 13.41 0.51
C GLU A 17 1.79 12.25 1.47
N VAL A 18 1.10 11.14 1.19
CA VAL A 18 1.23 9.93 2.00
C VAL A 18 2.22 9.00 1.32
N THR A 19 3.14 8.48 2.13
CA THR A 19 4.16 7.51 1.77
C THR A 19 4.02 6.30 2.68
N ILE A 20 4.49 5.15 2.20
CA ILE A 20 4.55 3.92 2.97
C ILE A 20 5.97 3.73 3.48
N LYS A 21 6.08 3.38 4.77
CA LYS A 21 7.35 3.02 5.41
C LYS A 21 7.23 1.61 5.98
N GLY A 22 8.20 0.77 5.67
CA GLY A 22 8.32 -0.60 6.18
C GLY A 22 9.78 -1.04 6.22
N PRO A 23 10.07 -2.30 6.58
CA PRO A 23 11.42 -2.85 6.56
C PRO A 23 12.05 -2.80 5.16
N THR A 24 13.38 -2.67 5.10
CA THR A 24 14.11 -2.37 3.86
C THR A 24 13.90 -3.41 2.76
N SER A 25 14.09 -4.71 3.05
CA SER A 25 13.96 -5.77 2.02
C SER A 25 12.54 -5.85 1.44
N PRO A 26 11.46 -5.94 2.25
CA PRO A 26 10.10 -5.90 1.73
C PRO A 26 9.79 -4.66 0.89
N MET A 27 10.29 -3.49 1.31
CA MET A 27 10.11 -2.25 0.56
C MET A 27 10.84 -2.26 -0.78
N LEU A 28 12.03 -2.87 -0.87
CA LEU A 28 12.75 -3.01 -2.14
C LEU A 28 12.02 -3.95 -3.10
N ALA A 29 11.55 -5.10 -2.62
CA ALA A 29 10.74 -6.03 -3.40
C ALA A 29 9.45 -5.36 -3.90
N ALA A 30 8.72 -4.66 -3.02
CA ALA A 30 7.53 -3.93 -3.41
C ALA A 30 7.82 -2.80 -4.42
N GLN A 31 8.96 -2.13 -4.30
CA GLN A 31 9.38 -1.10 -5.26
C GLN A 31 9.71 -1.67 -6.64
N ALA A 32 10.31 -2.86 -6.72
CA ALA A 32 10.59 -3.52 -8.00
C ALA A 32 9.29 -3.73 -8.79
N VAL A 33 8.22 -4.17 -8.12
CA VAL A 33 6.89 -4.34 -8.74
C VAL A 33 6.24 -3.00 -9.05
N THR A 34 6.13 -2.12 -8.05
CA THR A 34 5.37 -0.86 -8.17
C THR A 34 6.02 0.16 -9.11
N LYS A 35 7.30 0.01 -9.46
CA LYS A 35 7.98 0.87 -10.45
C LYS A 35 7.93 0.31 -11.88
N SER A 36 7.43 -0.91 -12.08
CA SER A 36 7.21 -1.46 -13.42
C SER A 36 6.18 -0.65 -14.21
N ASP A 37 6.20 -0.74 -15.54
CA ASP A 37 5.29 0.03 -16.39
C ASP A 37 3.81 -0.21 -16.11
N ASP A 38 3.47 -1.43 -15.66
CA ASP A 38 2.11 -1.84 -15.34
C ASP A 38 1.57 -1.15 -14.08
N PHE A 39 2.44 -0.86 -13.11
CA PHE A 39 2.04 -0.37 -11.78
C PHE A 39 2.56 1.02 -11.41
N LYS A 40 3.50 1.62 -12.17
CA LYS A 40 4.17 2.90 -11.83
C LYS A 40 3.27 4.11 -11.58
N LYS A 41 2.01 4.04 -12.03
CA LYS A 41 1.01 5.11 -11.83
C LYS A 41 0.01 4.80 -10.72
N ILE A 42 0.07 3.62 -10.12
CA ILE A 42 -0.89 3.15 -9.13
C ILE A 42 -0.24 3.26 -7.74
N PRO A 43 -0.79 4.09 -6.84
CA PRO A 43 -0.19 4.30 -5.53
C PRO A 43 -0.31 3.04 -4.67
N MET A 44 0.82 2.62 -4.11
CA MET A 44 0.85 1.63 -3.04
C MET A 44 0.20 2.21 -1.77
N THR A 45 -0.75 1.48 -1.20
CA THR A 45 -1.54 1.88 -0.03
C THR A 45 -1.39 0.91 1.15
N GLY A 46 -0.81 -0.26 0.92
CA GLY A 46 -0.38 -1.16 1.99
C GLY A 46 0.71 -2.14 1.56
N LEU A 47 1.40 -2.68 2.55
CA LEU A 47 2.38 -3.76 2.41
C LEU A 47 2.24 -4.71 3.61
N TYR A 48 2.18 -6.01 3.29
CA TYR A 48 1.92 -7.09 4.23
C TYR A 48 2.86 -8.27 3.97
N GLU A 49 3.15 -9.05 5.00
CA GLU A 49 3.92 -10.29 4.92
C GLU A 49 3.02 -11.48 5.28
N LEU A 50 3.16 -12.58 4.56
CA LEU A 50 2.41 -13.80 4.80
C LEU A 50 3.01 -14.60 5.97
N GLU A 51 2.25 -14.70 7.05
CA GLU A 51 2.57 -15.54 8.19
C GLU A 51 1.87 -16.90 8.09
N THR A 52 2.64 -17.94 8.37
CA THR A 52 2.21 -19.34 8.40
C THR A 52 2.76 -20.02 9.65
N GLU A 53 1.97 -20.93 10.23
CA GLU A 53 2.40 -21.77 11.36
C GLU A 53 3.45 -22.80 10.91
N ASP A 54 3.31 -23.28 9.67
CA ASP A 54 4.24 -24.19 9.03
C ASP A 54 5.42 -23.41 8.45
N LYS A 55 6.57 -23.52 9.11
CA LYS A 55 7.81 -22.80 8.76
C LYS A 55 8.50 -23.34 7.51
N GLU A 56 8.09 -24.49 7.00
CA GLU A 56 8.62 -25.10 5.77
C GLU A 56 7.82 -24.68 4.52
N LEU A 57 6.71 -23.97 4.68
CA LEU A 57 5.99 -23.44 3.52
C LEU A 57 6.77 -22.32 2.85
N PHE A 58 6.71 -22.33 1.52
CA PHE A 58 7.44 -21.41 0.64
C PHE A 58 8.96 -21.60 0.68
N THR A 59 9.45 -22.84 0.79
CA THR A 59 10.88 -23.14 0.83
C THR A 59 11.43 -23.54 -0.55
N THR A 60 12.60 -23.01 -0.93
CA THR A 60 13.35 -23.36 -2.16
C THR A 60 13.80 -24.81 -2.16
N MET A 61 14.00 -25.43 -3.33
CA MET A 61 14.39 -26.85 -3.45
C MET A 61 15.58 -27.25 -2.55
N LEU A 62 15.52 -28.47 -1.98
CA LEU A 62 16.72 -29.21 -1.60
C LEU A 62 17.57 -29.31 -2.88
N HIS A 63 18.82 -28.84 -2.84
CA HIS A 63 19.79 -28.83 -3.96
C HIS A 63 19.83 -27.60 -4.88
N ALA A 64 18.87 -26.66 -4.82
CA ALA A 64 19.06 -25.34 -5.46
C ALA A 64 19.98 -24.44 -4.62
N ASP A 65 19.84 -24.58 -3.30
CA ASP A 65 20.69 -23.97 -2.29
C ASP A 65 21.38 -25.07 -1.46
N ILE A 66 22.55 -24.75 -0.88
CA ILE A 66 23.25 -25.64 0.08
C ILE A 66 22.35 -25.93 1.29
N ASP A 67 21.55 -24.94 1.70
CA ASP A 67 20.52 -25.04 2.74
C ASP A 67 19.20 -24.47 2.19
N PRO A 68 18.08 -25.22 2.19
CA PRO A 68 16.77 -24.73 1.75
C PRO A 68 16.39 -23.44 2.48
N ARG A 69 15.95 -22.41 1.73
CA ARG A 69 15.60 -21.10 2.29
C ARG A 69 14.11 -20.85 2.16
N ARG A 70 13.52 -20.30 3.22
CA ARG A 70 12.16 -19.78 3.17
C ARG A 70 12.14 -18.50 2.34
N ILE A 71 11.27 -18.45 1.34
CA ILE A 71 10.98 -17.27 0.53
C ILE A 71 9.90 -16.47 1.25
N PRO A 72 10.17 -15.23 1.69
CA PRO A 72 9.14 -14.34 2.22
C PRO A 72 8.11 -14.04 1.13
N ILE A 73 6.83 -14.11 1.49
CA ILE A 73 5.73 -13.76 0.59
C ILE A 73 5.14 -12.44 1.04
N TYR A 74 5.07 -11.48 0.13
CA TYR A 74 4.50 -10.15 0.39
C TYR A 74 3.23 -9.93 -0.39
N CYS A 75 2.27 -9.24 0.22
CA CYS A 75 1.11 -8.66 -0.44
C CYS A 75 1.29 -7.15 -0.49
N ILE A 76 1.18 -6.61 -1.71
CA ILE A 76 1.24 -5.18 -2.02
C ILE A 76 -0.18 -4.73 -2.30
N GLU A 77 -0.74 -3.88 -1.45
CA GLU A 77 -2.05 -3.29 -1.68
C GLU A 77 -1.90 -1.98 -2.47
N LEU A 78 -2.72 -1.84 -3.51
CA LEU A 78 -2.75 -0.75 -4.45
C LEU A 78 -4.15 -0.11 -4.42
N MET A 79 -4.19 1.22 -4.26
CA MET A 79 -5.44 2.00 -4.17
C MET A 79 -6.51 1.47 -3.20
N PHE A 80 -6.12 0.82 -2.10
CA PHE A 80 -7.01 0.26 -1.08
C PHE A 80 -8.01 -0.80 -1.60
N LYS A 81 -7.73 -1.42 -2.76
CA LYS A 81 -8.65 -2.40 -3.36
C LYS A 81 -7.93 -3.51 -4.13
N HIS A 82 -6.83 -3.18 -4.80
CA HIS A 82 -6.13 -4.15 -5.64
C HIS A 82 -4.92 -4.69 -4.91
N TYR A 83 -4.54 -5.92 -5.23
CA TYR A 83 -3.45 -6.60 -4.56
C TYR A 83 -2.53 -7.27 -5.56
N VAL A 84 -1.23 -7.23 -5.26
CA VAL A 84 -0.21 -8.02 -5.96
C VAL A 84 0.52 -8.83 -4.91
N VAL A 85 0.59 -10.14 -5.09
CA VAL A 85 1.30 -11.05 -4.21
C VAL A 85 2.57 -11.52 -4.90
N ILE A 86 3.69 -11.42 -4.20
CA ILE A 86 5.01 -11.80 -4.70
C ILE A 86 5.78 -12.61 -3.65
N GLY A 87 6.70 -13.46 -4.11
CA GLY A 87 7.78 -14.02 -3.29
C GLY A 87 9.06 -13.21 -3.47
N ASP A 88 9.78 -12.95 -2.38
CA ASP A 88 11.08 -12.26 -2.40
C ASP A 88 12.23 -13.29 -2.46
N LEU A 89 12.85 -13.41 -3.62
CA LEU A 89 14.02 -14.27 -3.84
C LEU A 89 15.33 -13.56 -3.44
N GLY A 90 15.27 -12.36 -2.87
CA GLY A 90 16.40 -11.53 -2.48
C GLY A 90 16.97 -10.70 -3.63
N THR A 91 17.24 -11.32 -4.78
CA THR A 91 17.72 -10.62 -6.00
C THR A 91 16.60 -10.26 -6.97
N ASP A 92 15.48 -10.97 -6.91
CA ASP A 92 14.34 -10.81 -7.81
C ASP A 92 13.04 -11.12 -7.07
N THR A 93 11.91 -10.78 -7.71
CA THR A 93 10.57 -11.06 -7.20
C THR A 93 9.88 -12.12 -8.03
N LEU A 94 9.39 -13.18 -7.38
CA LEU A 94 8.56 -14.19 -8.01
C LEU A 94 7.09 -13.73 -7.98
N PRO A 95 6.44 -13.42 -9.12
CA PRO A 95 5.02 -13.08 -9.12
C PRO A 95 4.18 -14.31 -8.78
N ILE A 96 3.18 -14.14 -7.91
CA ILE A 96 2.31 -15.23 -7.45
C ILE A 96 0.89 -15.04 -7.96
N LEU A 97 0.26 -13.94 -7.58
CA LEU A 97 -1.08 -13.61 -8.06
C LEU A 97 -1.32 -12.11 -8.07
N ILE A 98 -2.30 -11.69 -8.88
CA ILE A 98 -2.82 -10.33 -8.96
C ILE A 98 -4.33 -10.38 -8.77
N ASP A 99 -4.85 -9.59 -7.84
CA ASP A 99 -6.28 -9.40 -7.62
C ASP A 99 -6.66 -7.94 -7.88
N LEU A 100 -7.49 -7.72 -8.90
CA LEU A 100 -8.00 -6.39 -9.25
C LEU A 100 -9.39 -6.11 -8.66
N GLY A 101 -9.89 -6.98 -7.77
CA GLY A 101 -11.03 -6.73 -6.88
C GLY A 101 -12.41 -6.90 -7.49
N ASP A 102 -12.53 -7.11 -8.80
CA ASP A 102 -13.81 -7.34 -9.50
C ASP A 102 -13.82 -8.65 -10.32
N SER A 103 -12.74 -9.44 -10.24
CA SER A 103 -12.58 -10.70 -10.97
C SER A 103 -11.95 -11.77 -10.08
N ILE A 104 -11.94 -13.02 -10.57
CA ILE A 104 -11.13 -14.08 -9.98
C ILE A 104 -9.66 -13.63 -10.02
N PRO A 105 -8.88 -13.78 -8.92
CA PRO A 105 -7.46 -13.45 -8.92
C PRO A 105 -6.72 -14.18 -10.05
N THR A 106 -5.86 -13.46 -10.76
CA THR A 106 -5.02 -14.03 -11.81
C THR A 106 -3.76 -14.60 -11.17
N VAL A 107 -3.58 -15.92 -11.27
CA VAL A 107 -2.37 -16.60 -10.79
C VAL A 107 -1.30 -16.53 -11.87
N ALA A 108 -0.07 -16.21 -11.48
CA ALA A 108 1.07 -16.22 -12.39
C ALA A 108 1.47 -17.67 -12.72
N PRO A 109 1.64 -18.06 -13.99
CA PRO A 109 2.05 -19.42 -14.35
C PRO A 109 3.36 -19.85 -13.70
N VAL A 110 4.32 -18.93 -13.62
CA VAL A 110 5.64 -19.17 -13.00
C VAL A 110 5.53 -19.63 -11.55
N TYR A 111 4.49 -19.23 -10.81
CA TYR A 111 4.28 -19.70 -9.44
C TYR A 111 3.97 -21.20 -9.36
N GLN A 112 3.22 -21.72 -10.34
CA GLN A 112 2.85 -23.13 -10.44
C GLN A 112 4.01 -23.98 -10.94
N GLU A 113 4.86 -23.41 -11.81
CA GLU A 113 6.02 -24.08 -12.38
C GLU A 113 7.26 -23.98 -11.49
N PHE A 114 7.27 -23.05 -10.53
CA PHE A 114 8.40 -22.87 -9.62
C PHE A 114 8.58 -24.12 -8.77
N PRO A 115 9.81 -24.64 -8.64
CA PRO A 115 10.04 -25.92 -7.99
C PRO A 115 10.06 -25.77 -6.46
N TRP A 116 8.88 -25.71 -5.85
CA TRP A 116 8.72 -25.65 -4.40
C TRP A 116 9.02 -27.01 -3.75
N ILE A 117 9.67 -27.01 -2.58
CA ILE A 117 9.61 -28.21 -1.69
C ILE A 117 8.20 -28.36 -1.14
N LYS A 118 7.64 -27.25 -0.67
CA LYS A 118 6.36 -27.17 -0.01
C LYS A 118 5.74 -25.80 -0.26
N VAL A 119 4.52 -25.80 -0.75
CA VAL A 119 3.78 -24.57 -1.10
C VAL A 119 2.30 -24.80 -0.81
N PRO A 120 1.59 -23.80 -0.26
CA PRO A 120 0.16 -23.94 -0.05
C PRO A 120 -0.60 -23.89 -1.38
N ALA A 121 -1.86 -24.32 -1.36
CA ALA A 121 -2.73 -24.15 -2.51
C ALA A 121 -2.99 -22.66 -2.77
N VAL A 122 -3.23 -22.30 -4.04
CA VAL A 122 -3.62 -20.93 -4.42
C VAL A 122 -4.82 -20.46 -3.62
N ASP A 123 -5.81 -21.33 -3.40
CA ASP A 123 -7.04 -21.00 -2.68
C ASP A 123 -6.76 -20.54 -1.23
N ASP A 124 -5.73 -21.09 -0.58
CA ASP A 124 -5.33 -20.67 0.76
C ASP A 124 -4.73 -19.27 0.76
N ILE A 125 -3.96 -18.92 -0.28
CA ILE A 125 -3.40 -17.56 -0.46
C ILE A 125 -4.51 -16.56 -0.74
N VAL A 126 -5.48 -16.94 -1.59
CA VAL A 126 -6.66 -16.12 -1.88
C VAL A 126 -7.52 -15.93 -0.64
N ALA A 127 -7.70 -16.95 0.19
CA ALA A 127 -8.41 -16.83 1.46
C ALA A 127 -7.69 -15.85 2.40
N ALA A 128 -6.37 -16.00 2.58
CA ALA A 128 -5.57 -15.08 3.40
C ALA A 128 -5.61 -13.63 2.87
N LEU A 129 -5.71 -13.44 1.56
CA LEU A 129 -5.84 -12.13 0.93
C LEU A 129 -7.16 -11.44 1.25
N LYS A 130 -8.26 -12.20 1.28
CA LYS A 130 -9.60 -11.66 1.60
C LYS A 130 -9.72 -11.16 3.04
N ASP A 131 -8.87 -11.64 3.94
CA ASP A 131 -8.80 -11.20 5.33
C ASP A 131 -8.02 -9.88 5.51
N VAL A 132 -7.43 -9.33 4.44
CA VAL A 132 -6.73 -8.03 4.50
C VAL A 132 -7.73 -6.88 4.68
N ASP A 133 -7.61 -6.17 5.81
CA ASP A 133 -8.45 -5.02 6.14
C ASP A 133 -7.96 -3.71 5.50
N SER A 134 -8.24 -3.54 4.21
CA SER A 134 -7.96 -2.27 3.49
C SER A 134 -8.77 -1.09 4.03
N PHE A 135 -9.91 -1.34 4.68
CA PHE A 135 -10.76 -0.27 5.20
C PHE A 135 -10.02 0.50 6.29
N LYS A 136 -9.34 -0.21 7.20
CA LYS A 136 -8.50 0.40 8.24
C LYS A 136 -7.37 1.25 7.67
N ASN A 137 -6.70 0.82 6.60
CA ASN A 137 -5.68 1.63 5.93
C ASN A 137 -6.28 2.91 5.34
N ARG A 138 -7.45 2.79 4.69
CA ARG A 138 -8.15 3.93 4.12
C ARG A 138 -8.58 4.93 5.18
N GLU A 139 -9.06 4.47 6.34
CA GLU A 139 -9.39 5.34 7.46
C GLU A 139 -8.16 6.05 8.02
N THR A 140 -7.07 5.31 8.22
CA THR A 140 -5.80 5.86 8.71
C THR A 140 -5.26 6.91 7.75
N TYR A 141 -5.24 6.62 6.45
CA TYR A 141 -4.91 7.57 5.40
C TYR A 141 -5.73 8.85 5.52
N ARG A 142 -7.07 8.73 5.62
CA ARG A 142 -7.96 9.89 5.72
C ARG A 142 -7.64 10.73 6.94
N LYS A 143 -7.49 10.11 8.12
CA LYS A 143 -7.20 10.82 9.39
C LYS A 143 -5.88 11.59 9.32
N LEU A 144 -4.82 10.96 8.79
CA LEU A 144 -3.49 11.60 8.69
C LEU A 144 -3.51 12.80 7.73
N VAL A 145 -4.07 12.64 6.54
CA VAL A 145 -4.17 13.72 5.55
C VAL A 145 -5.02 14.86 6.10
N ASP A 146 -6.16 14.57 6.70
CA ASP A 146 -7.07 15.58 7.23
C ASP A 146 -6.41 16.42 8.33
N CYS A 147 -5.69 15.75 9.24
CA CYS A 147 -4.93 16.40 10.31
C CYS A 147 -3.88 17.39 9.78
N VAL A 148 -3.06 16.97 8.79
CA VAL A 148 -2.04 17.84 8.19
C VAL A 148 -2.67 19.02 7.46
N CYS A 149 -3.69 18.75 6.64
CA CYS A 149 -4.38 19.80 5.90
C CYS A 149 -5.05 20.82 6.82
N ASP A 150 -5.69 20.38 7.90
CA ASP A 150 -6.37 21.26 8.85
C ASP A 150 -5.37 22.12 9.63
N LYS A 151 -4.25 21.54 10.06
CA LYS A 151 -3.15 22.32 10.66
C LYS A 151 -2.64 23.38 9.69
N TRP A 152 -2.38 23.02 8.43
CA TRP A 152 -1.96 23.98 7.42
C TRP A 152 -3.00 25.08 7.20
N PHE A 153 -4.27 24.73 7.11
CA PHE A 153 -5.36 25.68 6.91
C PHE A 153 -5.38 26.71 8.05
N LEU A 154 -5.35 26.25 9.29
CA LEU A 154 -5.39 27.11 10.47
C LEU A 154 -4.19 28.05 10.57
N HIS A 155 -2.99 27.56 10.24
CA HIS A 155 -1.75 28.33 10.46
C HIS A 155 -1.28 29.16 9.26
N ARG A 156 -1.61 28.74 8.02
CA ARG A 156 -1.03 29.33 6.80
C ARG A 156 -2.04 29.54 5.68
N GLY A 157 -3.04 28.67 5.56
CA GLY A 157 -3.94 28.64 4.40
C GLY A 157 -5.14 29.57 4.49
N ARG A 158 -5.73 29.74 5.69
CA ARG A 158 -7.02 30.42 5.90
C ARG A 158 -7.09 31.81 5.30
N GLY A 159 -6.12 32.68 5.65
CA GLY A 159 -6.06 34.05 5.13
C GLY A 159 -5.87 34.11 3.61
N LYS A 160 -5.00 33.25 3.06
CA LYS A 160 -4.78 33.16 1.60
C LYS A 160 -6.08 32.80 0.87
N ILE A 161 -6.83 31.85 1.40
CA ILE A 161 -8.09 31.39 0.81
C ILE A 161 -9.18 32.46 0.90
N MET A 162 -9.28 33.16 2.04
CA MET A 162 -10.22 34.28 2.20
C MET A 162 -10.00 35.36 1.15
N ILE A 163 -8.75 35.78 0.95
CA ILE A 163 -8.37 36.79 -0.05
C ILE A 163 -8.72 36.29 -1.45
N ALA A 164 -8.30 35.08 -1.80
CA ALA A 164 -8.54 34.52 -3.13
C ALA A 164 -10.02 34.36 -3.47
N ARG A 165 -10.85 34.03 -2.47
CA ARG A 165 -12.29 33.82 -2.64
C ARG A 165 -13.15 35.06 -2.42
N LYS A 166 -12.55 36.17 -1.97
CA LYS A 166 -13.27 37.39 -1.53
C LYS A 166 -14.42 37.04 -0.57
N ALA A 167 -14.15 36.14 0.37
CA ALA A 167 -15.15 35.57 1.27
C ALA A 167 -14.83 35.89 2.73
N LYS A 168 -15.87 35.91 3.57
CA LYS A 168 -15.71 36.09 5.02
C LYS A 168 -15.11 34.83 5.64
N ASP A 169 -14.48 35.05 6.78
CA ASP A 169 -13.78 34.03 7.55
C ASP A 169 -14.66 32.81 7.86
N ILE A 170 -15.87 33.05 8.36
CA ILE A 170 -16.82 32.00 8.72
C ILE A 170 -17.24 31.13 7.53
N ASP A 171 -17.38 31.73 6.35
CA ASP A 171 -17.79 31.03 5.13
C ASP A 171 -16.67 30.13 4.62
N VAL A 172 -15.42 30.61 4.69
CA VAL A 172 -14.22 29.84 4.33
C VAL A 172 -14.00 28.68 5.30
N THR A 173 -14.16 28.90 6.60
CA THR A 173 -14.04 27.84 7.61
C THR A 173 -15.11 26.77 7.42
N ARG A 174 -16.38 27.16 7.26
CA ARG A 174 -17.46 26.19 6.99
C ARG A 174 -17.19 25.41 5.72
N TRP A 175 -16.85 26.09 4.63
CA TRP A 175 -16.51 25.42 3.38
C TRP A 175 -15.37 24.42 3.55
N TRP A 176 -14.29 24.80 4.25
CA TRP A 176 -13.12 23.94 4.44
C TRP A 176 -13.46 22.61 5.11
N TYR A 177 -14.25 22.64 6.19
CA TYR A 177 -14.63 21.43 6.93
C TYR A 177 -15.67 20.55 6.21
N HIS A 178 -16.28 21.02 5.12
CA HIS A 178 -17.12 20.19 4.25
C HIS A 178 -16.31 19.46 3.15
N LEU A 179 -15.02 19.78 2.98
CA LEU A 179 -14.18 19.17 1.96
C LEU A 179 -13.70 17.78 2.37
N LYS A 180 -13.61 16.88 1.38
CA LYS A 180 -12.94 15.59 1.56
C LYS A 180 -11.42 15.79 1.69
N PRO A 181 -10.68 14.90 2.37
CA PRO A 181 -9.23 15.02 2.55
C PRO A 181 -8.45 15.21 1.24
N GLY A 182 -8.85 14.51 0.16
CA GLY A 182 -8.24 14.69 -1.15
C GLY A 182 -8.42 16.09 -1.74
N GLN A 183 -9.58 16.72 -1.52
CA GLN A 183 -9.84 18.09 -1.97
C GLN A 183 -9.02 19.09 -1.15
N LYS A 184 -8.99 18.92 0.19
CA LYS A 184 -8.16 19.72 1.09
C LYS A 184 -6.68 19.69 0.68
N ARG A 185 -6.15 18.49 0.39
CA ARG A 185 -4.77 18.29 -0.09
C ARG A 185 -4.51 19.03 -1.41
N THR A 186 -5.40 18.94 -2.39
CA THR A 186 -5.25 19.66 -3.66
C THR A 186 -5.20 21.18 -3.45
N ILE A 187 -6.09 21.72 -2.63
CA ILE A 187 -6.12 23.15 -2.29
C ILE A 187 -4.85 23.56 -1.56
N MET A 188 -4.43 22.80 -0.54
CA MET A 188 -3.18 23.02 0.17
C MET A 188 -2.01 23.13 -0.80
N LYS A 189 -1.88 22.21 -1.76
CA LYS A 189 -0.82 22.24 -2.78
C LYS A 189 -0.89 23.47 -3.68
N SER A 190 -2.08 23.93 -4.05
CA SER A 190 -2.26 25.12 -4.89
C SER A 190 -1.85 26.41 -4.18
N TYR A 191 -2.10 26.54 -2.87
CA TYR A 191 -1.85 27.77 -2.10
C TYR A 191 -0.57 27.73 -1.24
N SER A 192 0.15 26.60 -1.22
CA SER A 192 1.44 26.46 -0.51
C SER A 192 2.66 26.80 -1.37
N LYS A 193 2.46 27.01 -2.67
CA LYS A 193 3.45 27.67 -3.54
C LYS A 193 3.48 29.17 -3.25
#